data_AF-L5KNP7-F1
#
_entry.id   AF-L5KNP7-F1
#
_cell.length_a   1.000
_cell.length_b   1.000
_cell.length_c   1.000
_cell.angle_alpha   90.00
_cell.angle_beta   90.00
_cell.angle_gamma   90.00
#
_symmetry.space_group_name_H-M   'P 1'
#
loop_
_entity.id
_entity.type
_entity.pdbx_description
1 polymer ?
#
loop_
_entity_poly.entity_id
_entity_poly.type
_entity_poly.pdbx_seq_one_letter_code
_entity_poly.pdbx_strand_id
1 'polypeptide(L)' 'MDRGSNEVYAAVLWQQANENRQNSTEKACFGTALPAERLDDFRDEQIGQLQELMQEATKPNRQFSITESRKPKF' A
#
# COMPACT_ATOMS: atom_id res chain seq x y z
N MET A 1 4.96 -12.55 17.33
CA MET A 1 4.41 -11.75 16.22
C MET A 1 4.63 -10.29 16.58
N ASP A 2 5.70 -9.69 16.05
CA ASP A 2 6.00 -8.27 16.25
C ASP A 2 5.05 -7.44 15.38
N ARG A 3 4.24 -6.58 16.02
CA ARG A 3 3.26 -5.72 15.35
C ARG A 3 3.87 -4.37 14.92
N GLY A 4 5.12 -4.08 15.30
CA GLY A 4 5.74 -2.77 15.12
C GLY A 4 6.05 -2.38 13.67
N SER A 5 6.37 -3.36 12.81
CA SER A 5 6.84 -3.08 11.44
C SER A 5 5.78 -2.41 10.55
N ASN A 6 4.50 -2.73 10.78
CA ASN A 6 3.40 -2.18 9.98
C ASN A 6 3.10 -0.72 10.37
N GLU A 7 3.10 -0.42 11.67
CA GLU A 7 2.85 0.93 12.19
C GLU A 7 3.94 1.92 11.75
N VAL A 8 5.21 1.49 11.78
CA VAL A 8 6.34 2.28 11.29
C VAL A 8 6.21 2.56 9.79
N TYR A 9 5.87 1.55 9.00
CA TYR A 9 5.69 1.71 7.55
C TYR A 9 4.51 2.64 7.22
N ALA A 10 3.39 2.52 7.95
CA ALA A 10 2.24 3.40 7.79
C ALA A 10 2.59 4.87 8.10
N ALA A 11 3.39 5.12 9.14
CA ALA A 11 3.86 6.46 9.47
C ALA A 11 4.73 7.08 8.35
N VAL A 12 5.60 6.29 7.71
CA VAL A 12 6.42 6.74 6.57
C VAL A 12 5.53 7.16 5.39
N LEU A 13 4.56 6.33 5.02
CA LEU A 13 3.64 6.65 3.92
C LEU A 13 2.81 7.91 4.22
N TRP A 14 2.36 8.07 5.47
CA TRP A 14 1.62 9.26 5.89
C TRP A 14 2.46 10.54 5.79
N GLN A 15 3.71 10.48 6.22
CA GLN A 15 4.65 11.60 6.11
C GLN A 15 4.89 11.99 4.63
N GLN A 16 5.19 11.01 3.77
CA GLN A 16 5.41 11.24 2.34
C GLN A 16 4.18 11.84 1.64
N ALA A 17 2.98 11.39 2.00
CA ALA A 17 1.73 11.95 1.48
C ALA A 17 1.55 13.43 1.87
N ASN A 18 1.90 13.79 3.10
CA ASN A 18 1.82 15.17 3.56
C ASN A 18 2.87 16.08 2.90
N GLU A 19 4.10 15.58 2.71
CA GLU A 19 5.17 16.29 2.01
C GLU A 19 4.84 16.46 0.52
N ASN A 20 4.34 15.42 -0.15
CA ASN A 20 3.99 15.52 -1.56
C ASN A 20 2.86 16.53 -1.82
N ARG A 21 1.86 16.63 -0.92
CA ARG A 21 0.80 17.64 -1.03
C ARG A 21 1.34 19.08 -1.07
N GLN A 22 2.54 19.32 -0.52
CA GLN A 22 3.19 20.63 -0.51
C GLN A 22 4.06 20.88 -1.76
N ASN A 23 4.38 19.85 -2.56
CA ASN A 23 5.29 19.89 -3.70
C ASN A 23 4.56 19.46 -4.99
N SER A 24 3.75 20.34 -5.58
CA SER A 24 2.65 19.95 -6.49
C SER A 24 3.01 19.69 -7.97
N THR A 25 4.27 19.44 -8.33
CA THR A 25 4.65 19.37 -9.77
C THR A 25 5.20 18.02 -10.22
N GLU A 26 5.71 17.18 -9.31
CA GLU A 26 6.22 15.84 -9.66
C GLU A 26 5.28 14.72 -9.21
N LYS A 27 5.30 13.61 -9.95
CA LYS A 27 4.60 12.39 -9.55
C LYS A 27 5.11 11.97 -8.17
N ALA A 28 4.18 11.83 -7.23
CA ALA A 28 4.49 11.38 -5.89
C ALA A 28 5.16 10.01 -5.91
N CYS A 29 6.35 9.91 -5.31
CA CYS A 29 7.01 8.65 -5.06
C CYS A 29 6.72 8.25 -3.61
N PHE A 30 6.07 7.11 -3.42
CA PHE A 30 5.71 6.57 -2.11
C PHE A 30 6.44 5.26 -1.84
N GLY A 31 6.71 5.00 -0.58
CA GLY A 31 7.37 3.77 -0.10
C GLY A 31 8.80 4.01 0.37
N THR A 32 9.51 2.93 0.66
CA THR A 32 10.90 2.97 1.10
C THR A 32 11.82 2.48 -0.01
N ALA A 33 13.05 3.00 -0.07
CA ALA A 33 14.07 2.47 -0.96
C ALA A 33 14.34 1.01 -0.59
N LEU A 34 14.25 0.13 -1.58
CA LEU A 34 14.59 -1.28 -1.44
C LEU A 34 15.89 -1.53 -2.20
N PRO A 35 17.04 -1.55 -1.52
CA PRO A 35 18.33 -1.73 -2.18
C PRO A 35 18.45 -3.16 -2.73
N ALA A 36 19.21 -3.34 -3.81
CA ALA A 36 19.25 -4.58 -4.57
C ALA A 36 19.69 -5.79 -3.71
N GLU A 37 20.58 -5.55 -2.75
CA GLU A 37 21.09 -6.57 -1.82
C GLU A 37 19.99 -7.11 -0.87
N ARG A 38 18.90 -6.36 -0.68
CA ARG A 38 17.73 -6.80 0.10
C ARG A 38 16.75 -7.61 -0.73
N LEU A 39 16.89 -7.66 -2.05
CA LEU A 39 15.98 -8.43 -2.91
C LEU A 39 16.12 -9.94 -2.67
N ASP A 40 17.33 -10.39 -2.35
CA ASP A 40 17.62 -11.79 -2.03
C ASP A 40 17.04 -12.23 -0.67
N ASP A 41 16.67 -11.27 0.20
CA ASP A 41 16.02 -11.57 1.50
C ASP A 41 14.55 -12.02 1.32
N PHE A 42 13.94 -11.81 0.15
CA PHE A 42 12.55 -12.16 -0.10
C PHE A 42 12.41 -13.59 -0.62
N ARG A 43 11.46 -14.33 -0.05
CA ARG A 43 11.08 -15.64 -0.58
C ARG A 43 10.19 -15.48 -1.80
N ASP A 44 10.24 -16.48 -2.69
CA ASP A 44 9.41 -16.55 -3.90
C ASP A 44 7.91 -16.34 -3.61
N GLU A 45 7.41 -16.89 -2.49
CA GLU A 45 5.99 -16.71 -2.14
C GLU A 45 5.62 -15.27 -1.81
N GLN A 46 6.53 -14.51 -1.19
CA GLN A 46 6.29 -13.10 -0.86
C GLN A 46 6.25 -12.24 -2.13
N ILE A 47 7.13 -12.57 -3.09
CA ILE A 47 7.18 -11.92 -4.41
C ILE A 47 5.89 -12.25 -5.18
N GLY A 48 5.47 -13.53 -5.18
CA GLY A 48 4.22 -13.95 -5.81
C GLY A 48 3.00 -13.24 -5.25
N GLN A 49 2.88 -13.13 -3.92
CA GLN A 49 1.80 -12.39 -3.25
C GLN A 49 1.78 -10.90 -3.62
N LEU A 50 2.94 -10.25 -3.68
CA LEU A 50 3.04 -8.86 -4.10
C LEU A 50 2.58 -8.68 -5.55
N GLN A 51 2.99 -9.59 -6.45
CA GLN A 51 2.59 -9.57 -7.84
C GLN A 51 1.07 -9.70 -8.00
N GLU A 52 0.44 -10.64 -7.29
CA GLU A 52 -1.01 -10.80 -7.27
C GLU A 52 -1.72 -9.52 -6.81
N LEU A 53 -1.21 -8.89 -5.74
CA LEU A 53 -1.77 -7.64 -5.22
C LEU A 53 -1.65 -6.48 -6.22
N MET A 54 -0.49 -6.31 -6.86
CA MET A 54 -0.28 -5.28 -7.89
C MET A 54 -1.21 -5.47 -9.09
N GLN A 55 -1.35 -6.72 -9.54
CA GLN A 55 -2.29 -7.07 -10.61
C GLN A 55 -3.72 -6.76 -10.20
N GLU A 56 -4.10 -7.05 -8.96
CA GLU A 56 -5.45 -6.77 -8.45
C GLU A 56 -5.74 -5.27 -8.35
N ALA A 57 -4.82 -4.49 -7.79
CA ALA A 57 -4.98 -3.05 -7.59
C ALA A 57 -5.02 -2.24 -8.90
N THR A 58 -4.52 -2.81 -9.99
CA THR A 58 -4.53 -2.19 -11.33
C THR A 58 -5.71 -2.62 -12.20
N LYS A 59 -6.58 -3.52 -11.71
CA LYS A 59 -7.78 -3.91 -12.45
C LYS A 59 -8.73 -2.71 -12.54
N PRO A 60 -9.23 -2.37 -13.75
CA PRO A 60 -10.01 -1.15 -13.99
C PRO A 60 -11.38 -1.10 -13.29
N ASN A 61 -11.83 -2.17 -12.60
CA ASN A 61 -13.21 -2.33 -12.12
C ASN A 61 -13.32 -2.91 -10.70
N ARG A 62 -12.42 -2.57 -9.77
CA ARG A 62 -12.57 -2.99 -8.36
C ARG A 62 -12.57 -1.79 -7.40
N GLN A 63 -13.50 -0.86 -7.62
CA GLN A 63 -14.06 -0.13 -6.47
C GLN A 63 -14.63 -1.20 -5.53
N PHE A 64 -14.15 -1.27 -4.29
CA PHE A 64 -14.80 -2.09 -3.28
C PHE A 64 -16.30 -1.73 -3.32
N SER A 65 -17.17 -2.70 -3.60
CA SER A 65 -18.59 -2.53 -3.34
C SER A 65 -18.73 -2.40 -1.83
N ILE A 66 -18.58 -1.18 -1.32
CA ILE A 66 -18.99 -0.86 0.04
C ILE A 66 -20.50 -0.90 -0.04
N THR A 67 -21.07 -2.08 0.20
CA THR A 67 -22.49 -2.22 0.42
C THR A 67 -22.79 -1.35 1.64
N GLU A 68 -23.38 -0.16 1.43
CA GLU A 68 -23.93 0.64 2.52
C GLU A 68 -24.80 -0.31 3.36
N SER A 69 -24.44 -0.50 4.63
CA SER A 69 -25.27 -1.25 5.54
C SER A 69 -26.61 -0.51 5.60
N ARG A 70 -27.64 -1.11 5.01
CA ARG A 70 -29.00 -0.59 5.17
C ARG A 70 -29.28 -0.57 6.66
N LYS A 71 -29.42 0.62 7.23
CA LYS A 71 -29.89 0.81 8.61
C LYS A 71 -31.16 -0.05 8.78
N PRO A 72 -31.25 -0.90 9.82
CA PRO A 72 -32.47 -1.64 10.06
C PRO A 72 -33.60 -0.63 10.29
N LYS A 73 -34.69 -0.76 9.52
CA LYS A 73 -35.93 -0.05 9.82
C LYS A 73 -36.51 -0.72 11.06
N PHE A 74 -36.60 0.04 12.15
CA PHE A 74 -37.46 -0.29 13.28
C PHE A 74 -38.93 -0.05 12.88
#